data_AF-V6LVY3-F1
#
_entry.id   AF-V6LVY3-F1
#
_cell.length_a   1.000
_cell.length_b   1.000
_cell.length_c   1.000
_cell.angle_alpha   90.00
_cell.angle_beta   90.00
_cell.angle_gamma   90.00
#
_symmetry.space_group_name_H-M   'P 1'
#
loop_
_entity.id
_entity.type
_entity.pdbx_description
1 polymer ?
#
loop_
_entity_poly.entity_id
_entity_poly.type
_entity_poly.pdbx_seq_one_letter_code
_entity_poly.pdbx_strand_id
1 'polypeptide(L)'
;MEWNGDLCNKCLPGYLNLKGRYLLNTCGAMISTDNCQYNHYCISDFTSHQECQLCKDQIEQCQCDIFSNCLRCEINSNSCQKCIIGYYFSDTNQQYEVKENICDFLNESMMCTYGNFCRGTFGSACQSCSAIKEGESCNCGGILQPQCIQCSATGCIKCISGYQVYQNNCISGASSNSCAFYTYCHPGSRDVVQCIDCTAVSQNYCSCGADFCQTCGKQQNTCGSCIKGYQLDSRNNCIQSSNICDQNTSSALCMNNYYCNGTSGTTCTTCDQIQPGQQFH
;
A
#
# COMPACT_ATOMS: atom_id res chain seq x y z
N MET A 1 -40.34 3.96 40.94
CA MET A 1 -39.55 5.01 41.62
C MET A 1 -39.94 4.96 43.09
N GLU A 2 -38.99 4.75 44.01
CA GLU A 2 -39.26 4.61 45.46
C GLU A 2 -38.52 5.71 46.22
N TRP A 3 -39.21 6.57 46.96
CA TRP A 3 -38.62 7.71 47.68
C TRP A 3 -38.60 7.47 49.20
N ASN A 4 -37.57 7.97 49.88
CA ASN A 4 -37.45 8.08 51.33
C ASN A 4 -36.99 9.50 51.68
N GLY A 5 -37.95 10.40 51.89
CA GLY A 5 -37.68 11.85 51.97
C GLY A 5 -37.20 12.40 50.63
N ASP A 6 -36.18 13.27 50.63
CA ASP A 6 -35.58 13.85 49.42
C ASP A 6 -34.66 12.86 48.66
N LEU A 7 -34.52 11.63 49.15
CA LEU A 7 -33.63 10.61 48.62
C LEU A 7 -34.46 9.50 47.99
N CYS A 8 -34.31 9.23 46.69
CA CYS A 8 -34.92 8.06 46.07
C CYS A 8 -33.99 6.84 46.09
N ASN A 9 -34.57 5.68 46.38
CA ASN A 9 -33.90 4.40 46.54
C ASN A 9 -33.86 3.58 45.24
N LYS A 10 -34.60 3.97 44.20
CA LYS A 10 -34.65 3.28 42.90
C LYS A 10 -34.71 4.25 41.71
N CYS A 11 -33.64 4.26 40.92
CA CYS A 11 -33.53 5.09 39.72
C CYS A 11 -34.44 4.62 38.57
N LEU A 12 -34.89 5.59 37.76
CA LEU A 12 -35.41 5.28 36.43
C LEU A 12 -34.25 4.76 35.56
N PRO A 13 -34.54 3.91 34.56
CA PRO A 13 -33.55 3.57 33.53
C PRO A 13 -32.92 4.83 32.95
N GLY A 14 -31.60 4.84 32.84
CA GLY A 14 -30.81 5.98 32.36
C GLY A 14 -30.43 7.02 33.42
N TYR A 15 -30.76 6.82 34.70
CA TYR A 15 -30.37 7.73 35.78
C TYR A 15 -29.55 7.00 36.85
N LEU A 16 -28.53 7.68 37.39
CA LEU A 16 -27.76 7.23 38.55
C LEU A 16 -28.08 8.05 39.80
N ASN A 17 -28.13 7.38 40.95
CA ASN A 17 -28.15 8.04 42.25
C ASN A 17 -26.71 8.31 42.68
N LEU A 18 -26.33 9.59 42.69
CA LEU A 18 -25.03 10.04 43.17
C LEU A 18 -25.25 11.02 44.33
N LYS A 19 -24.83 10.61 45.53
CA LYS A 19 -24.98 11.39 46.78
C LYS A 19 -26.42 11.89 47.00
N GLY A 20 -27.41 11.09 46.62
CA GLY A 20 -28.83 11.42 46.80
C GLY A 20 -29.48 12.21 45.66
N ARG A 21 -28.74 12.54 44.60
CA ARG A 21 -29.27 13.24 43.41
C ARG A 21 -29.41 12.30 42.21
N TYR A 22 -30.38 12.62 41.36
CA TYR A 22 -30.66 11.92 40.11
C TYR A 22 -29.97 12.61 38.96
N LEU A 23 -28.97 11.95 38.39
CA LEU A 23 -28.22 12.48 37.26
C LEU A 23 -28.38 11.57 36.05
N LEU A 24 -28.60 12.18 34.88
CA LEU A 24 -28.69 11.48 33.62
C LEU A 24 -27.36 10.76 33.35
N ASN A 25 -27.42 9.49 32.96
CA ASN A 25 -26.27 8.65 32.68
C ASN A 25 -26.55 7.80 31.44
N THR A 26 -26.82 8.47 30.33
CA THR A 26 -27.08 7.81 29.05
C THR A 26 -26.20 8.41 27.96
N CYS A 27 -25.92 7.60 26.94
CA CYS A 27 -25.17 8.02 25.77
C CYS A 27 -25.93 9.08 24.98
N GLY A 28 -25.20 10.09 24.52
CA GLY A 28 -25.74 11.15 23.68
C GLY A 28 -26.27 10.64 22.32
N ALA A 29 -26.88 11.54 21.55
CA ALA A 29 -27.43 11.23 20.23
C ALA A 29 -26.38 10.72 19.21
N MET A 30 -25.09 10.95 19.46
CA MET A 30 -23.97 10.60 18.56
C MET A 30 -22.89 9.75 19.25
N ILE A 31 -23.27 8.70 20.01
CA ILE A 31 -22.34 7.80 20.75
C ILE A 31 -21.24 8.60 21.47
N SER A 32 -21.66 9.64 22.17
CA SER A 32 -20.78 10.51 22.94
C SER A 32 -20.97 10.24 24.43
N THR A 33 -19.86 10.31 25.16
CA THR A 33 -19.79 10.18 26.62
C THR A 33 -20.06 11.48 27.37
N ASP A 34 -20.39 12.56 26.65
CA ASP A 34 -20.69 13.87 27.24
C ASP A 34 -21.83 13.83 28.27
N ASN A 35 -22.84 12.98 28.01
CA ASN A 35 -24.00 12.80 28.88
C ASN A 35 -23.81 11.69 29.94
N CYS A 36 -22.65 11.04 29.96
CA CYS A 36 -22.30 10.07 30.98
C CYS A 36 -21.86 10.76 32.26
N GLN A 37 -22.10 10.11 33.39
CA GLN A 37 -21.54 10.54 34.66
C GLN A 37 -20.05 10.24 34.74
N TYR A 38 -19.37 10.92 35.66
CA TYR A 38 -17.95 10.68 35.95
C TYR A 38 -17.64 9.17 36.05
N ASN A 39 -16.53 8.76 35.44
CA ASN A 39 -16.08 7.36 35.41
C ASN A 39 -17.06 6.40 34.69
N HIS A 40 -17.83 6.91 33.72
CA HIS A 40 -18.65 6.10 32.82
C HIS A 40 -18.34 6.38 31.34
N TYR A 41 -18.64 5.43 30.46
CA TYR A 41 -18.42 5.51 29.03
C TYR A 41 -19.59 4.95 28.21
N CYS A 42 -19.54 5.19 26.89
CA CYS A 42 -20.51 4.72 25.90
C CYS A 42 -19.91 3.67 25.01
N ILE A 43 -20.63 2.57 24.80
CA ILE A 43 -20.21 1.49 23.92
C ILE A 43 -20.47 1.88 22.46
N SER A 44 -19.48 1.59 21.61
CA SER A 44 -19.42 1.94 20.18
C SER A 44 -20.51 1.33 19.29
N ASP A 45 -21.17 0.26 19.74
CA ASP A 45 -21.97 -0.63 18.90
C ASP A 45 -23.49 -0.37 18.93
N PHE A 46 -23.96 0.71 19.57
CA PHE A 46 -25.39 0.82 19.91
C PHE A 46 -26.04 2.22 19.73
N THR A 47 -27.37 2.20 19.72
CA THR A 47 -28.29 3.33 19.51
C THR A 47 -28.19 4.41 20.60
N SER A 48 -28.47 5.66 20.23
CA SER A 48 -28.63 6.81 21.15
C SER A 48 -29.46 6.47 22.40
N HIS A 49 -29.10 7.04 23.56
CA HIS A 49 -29.81 6.92 24.86
C HIS A 49 -29.63 5.61 25.65
N GLN A 50 -28.67 4.76 25.30
CA GLN A 50 -28.30 3.62 26.16
C GLN A 50 -27.65 4.09 27.47
N GLU A 51 -27.82 3.33 28.56
CA GLU A 51 -27.14 3.61 29.83
C GLU A 51 -25.62 3.53 29.70
N CYS A 52 -24.90 4.49 30.27
CA CYS A 52 -23.44 4.47 30.27
C CYS A 52 -22.91 3.39 31.21
N GLN A 53 -21.79 2.78 30.84
CA GLN A 53 -21.14 1.73 31.63
C GLN A 53 -19.97 2.26 32.43
N LEU A 54 -19.66 1.62 33.57
CA LEU A 54 -18.50 1.97 34.38
C LEU A 54 -17.20 1.74 33.61
N CYS A 55 -16.30 2.72 33.66
CA CYS A 55 -14.98 2.62 33.05
C CYS A 55 -14.09 1.59 33.76
N LYS A 56 -13.36 0.81 32.96
CA LYS A 56 -12.39 -0.19 33.39
C LYS A 56 -11.18 -0.16 32.46
N ASP A 57 -11.16 -1.05 31.48
CA ASP A 57 -10.10 -1.25 30.48
C ASP A 57 -10.70 -1.42 29.07
N GLN A 58 -11.82 -0.74 28.81
CA GLN A 58 -12.44 -0.69 27.49
C GLN A 58 -11.54 0.03 26.46
N ILE A 59 -11.98 0.14 25.22
CA ILE A 59 -11.25 0.92 24.18
C ILE A 59 -11.82 2.33 24.02
N GLU A 60 -13.07 2.53 24.43
CA GLU A 60 -13.78 3.79 24.35
C GLU A 60 -13.38 4.81 25.42
N GLN A 61 -13.53 6.08 25.07
CA GLN A 61 -13.26 7.19 25.97
C GLN A 61 -14.19 7.17 27.18
N CYS A 62 -13.61 7.15 28.37
CA CYS A 62 -14.24 7.39 29.65
C CYS A 62 -14.50 8.88 29.88
N GLN A 63 -15.62 9.22 30.52
CA GLN A 63 -15.92 10.59 30.92
C GLN A 63 -15.19 10.96 32.22
N CYS A 64 -14.12 11.75 32.08
CA CYS A 64 -13.23 12.17 33.16
C CYS A 64 -13.22 13.70 33.35
N ASP A 65 -14.41 14.32 33.36
CA ASP A 65 -14.60 15.77 33.51
C ASP A 65 -13.93 16.57 32.38
N ILE A 66 -12.91 17.37 32.66
CA ILE A 66 -12.21 18.18 31.66
C ILE A 66 -11.21 17.39 30.79
N PHE A 67 -10.97 16.11 31.10
CA PHE A 67 -9.94 15.30 30.45
C PHE A 67 -10.52 14.39 29.37
N SER A 68 -10.06 14.60 28.12
CA SER A 68 -10.35 13.74 26.98
C SER A 68 -9.32 12.63 26.81
N ASN A 69 -9.63 11.64 25.96
CA ASN A 69 -8.72 10.53 25.61
C ASN A 69 -8.34 9.59 26.77
N CYS A 70 -9.28 9.36 27.70
CA CYS A 70 -9.08 8.52 28.87
C CYS A 70 -9.75 7.17 28.77
N LEU A 71 -9.10 6.11 29.22
CA LEU A 71 -9.74 4.82 29.47
C LEU A 71 -10.23 4.69 30.90
N ARG A 72 -9.54 5.34 31.84
CA ARG A 72 -9.90 5.28 33.25
C ARG A 72 -9.59 6.59 33.93
N CYS A 73 -10.55 7.10 34.69
CA CYS A 73 -10.35 8.29 35.52
C CYS A 73 -9.67 7.92 36.83
N GLU A 74 -8.90 8.84 37.38
CA GLU A 74 -8.28 8.67 38.69
C GLU A 74 -9.30 8.94 39.82
N ILE A 75 -9.25 8.18 40.92
CA ILE A 75 -10.36 8.17 41.89
C ILE A 75 -10.43 9.47 42.73
N ASN A 76 -9.34 10.24 42.83
CA ASN A 76 -9.25 11.41 43.73
C ASN A 76 -8.48 12.61 43.16
N SER A 77 -8.08 12.55 41.91
CA SER A 77 -7.54 13.68 41.17
C SER A 77 -8.43 13.81 39.95
N ASN A 78 -8.74 15.06 39.57
CA ASN A 78 -9.28 15.30 38.25
C ASN A 78 -8.12 14.99 37.29
N SER A 79 -7.97 13.73 36.91
CA SER A 79 -6.87 13.23 36.09
C SER A 79 -7.24 11.89 35.47
N CYS A 80 -6.49 11.49 34.44
CA CYS A 80 -6.63 10.20 33.79
C CYS A 80 -5.65 9.20 34.39
N GLN A 81 -6.16 8.13 34.99
CA GLN A 81 -5.34 7.03 35.46
C GLN A 81 -4.68 6.27 34.29
N LYS A 82 -5.39 6.14 33.16
CA LYS A 82 -4.91 5.40 31.99
C LYS A 82 -5.44 6.03 30.71
N CYS A 83 -4.54 6.41 29.81
CA CYS A 83 -4.87 7.01 28.52
C CYS A 83 -5.38 5.95 27.52
N ILE A 84 -6.16 6.39 26.53
CA ILE A 84 -6.46 5.60 25.33
C ILE A 84 -5.15 5.22 24.63
N ILE A 85 -5.14 4.04 24.00
CA ILE A 85 -4.02 3.58 23.19
C ILE A 85 -3.64 4.68 22.18
N GLY A 86 -2.35 4.96 22.06
CA GLY A 86 -1.84 6.05 21.22
C GLY A 86 -1.74 7.42 21.90
N TYR A 87 -2.19 7.58 23.16
CA TYR A 87 -2.06 8.83 23.91
C TYR A 87 -1.21 8.67 25.18
N TYR A 88 -0.62 9.77 25.64
CA TYR A 88 0.07 9.89 26.92
C TYR A 88 -0.21 11.25 27.57
N PHE A 89 -0.05 11.36 28.89
CA PHE A 89 -0.14 12.64 29.58
C PHE A 89 1.20 13.38 29.52
N SER A 90 1.19 14.62 29.02
CA SER A 90 2.34 15.50 28.99
C SER A 90 2.34 16.38 30.24
N ASP A 91 3.24 16.09 31.19
CA ASP A 91 3.41 16.92 32.40
C ASP A 91 3.80 18.37 32.05
N THR A 92 4.52 18.57 30.94
CA THR A 92 4.96 19.89 30.48
C THR A 92 3.78 20.75 30.04
N ASN A 93 2.86 20.18 29.25
CA ASN A 93 1.75 20.91 28.66
C ASN A 93 0.42 20.71 29.42
N GLN A 94 0.44 19.90 30.48
CA GLN A 94 -0.73 19.55 31.30
C GLN A 94 -1.93 19.05 30.47
N GLN A 95 -1.65 18.30 29.40
CA GLN A 95 -2.64 17.82 28.44
C GLN A 95 -2.28 16.44 27.90
N TYR A 96 -3.26 15.74 27.31
CA TYR A 96 -3.01 14.46 26.62
C TYR A 96 -2.52 14.71 25.21
N GLU A 97 -1.41 14.09 24.87
CA GLU A 97 -0.78 14.18 23.56
C GLU A 97 -0.72 12.81 22.91
N VAL A 98 -0.68 12.83 21.59
CA VAL A 98 -0.51 11.63 20.78
C VAL A 98 0.93 11.15 20.92
N LYS A 99 1.12 9.86 21.16
CA LYS A 99 2.46 9.25 21.21
C LYS A 99 3.12 9.36 19.85
N GLU A 100 4.43 9.56 19.85
CA GLU A 100 5.22 9.53 18.63
C GLU A 100 5.53 8.11 18.18
N ASN A 101 5.84 7.94 16.89
CA ASN A 101 6.27 6.68 16.29
C ASN A 101 5.27 5.53 16.50
N ILE A 102 3.99 5.81 16.30
CA ILE A 102 2.90 4.84 16.36
C ILE A 102 2.16 4.78 15.02
N CYS A 103 1.43 3.69 14.82
CA CYS A 103 0.42 3.56 13.78
C CYS A 103 -0.61 4.68 13.85
N ASP A 104 -0.99 5.23 12.70
CA ASP A 104 -2.00 6.29 12.61
C ASP A 104 -3.45 5.74 12.67
N PHE A 105 -4.43 6.64 12.58
CA PHE A 105 -5.85 6.32 12.66
C PHE A 105 -6.37 5.48 11.49
N LEU A 106 -5.66 5.46 10.35
CA LEU A 106 -5.94 4.62 9.20
C LEU A 106 -5.17 3.29 9.26
N ASN A 107 -4.45 3.04 10.35
CA ASN A 107 -3.53 1.92 10.51
C ASN A 107 -2.39 1.94 9.48
N GLU A 108 -2.02 3.14 9.02
CA GLU A 108 -0.91 3.39 8.11
C GLU A 108 0.30 3.93 8.88
N SER A 109 1.36 4.23 8.12
CA SER A 109 2.67 4.59 8.66
C SER A 109 2.90 6.10 8.74
N MET A 110 1.89 6.97 8.51
CA MET A 110 2.12 8.43 8.41
C MET A 110 2.67 9.04 9.70
N MET A 111 2.27 8.49 10.85
CA MET A 111 2.76 8.90 12.16
C MET A 111 4.00 8.13 12.65
N CYS A 112 4.49 7.16 11.87
CA CYS A 112 5.78 6.56 12.13
C CYS A 112 6.89 7.58 11.88
N THR A 113 7.95 7.52 12.68
CA THR A 113 9.16 8.30 12.41
C THR A 113 9.87 7.79 11.16
N TYR A 114 10.77 8.60 10.59
CA TYR A 114 11.54 8.24 9.40
C TYR A 114 12.19 6.85 9.53
N GLY A 115 12.02 6.01 8.51
CA GLY A 115 12.56 4.66 8.47
C GLY A 115 11.78 3.63 9.27
N ASN A 116 10.56 3.96 9.72
CA ASN A 116 9.65 3.03 10.37
C ASN A 116 8.32 2.88 9.61
N PHE A 117 7.64 1.77 9.87
CA PHE A 117 6.35 1.41 9.30
C PHE A 117 5.39 0.88 10.36
N CYS A 118 4.09 0.94 10.08
CA CYS A 118 3.05 0.40 10.92
C CYS A 118 2.69 -1.03 10.51
N ARG A 119 2.58 -1.91 11.50
CA ARG A 119 1.93 -3.23 11.40
C ARG A 119 1.09 -3.43 12.65
N GLY A 120 -0.13 -2.91 12.64
CA GLY A 120 -1.01 -2.94 13.80
C GLY A 120 -2.15 -1.94 13.65
N THR A 121 -2.83 -1.66 14.75
CA THR A 121 -3.86 -0.64 14.82
C THR A 121 -3.32 0.66 15.39
N PHE A 122 -4.08 1.76 15.28
CA PHE A 122 -3.75 3.05 15.91
C PHE A 122 -3.11 2.89 17.30
N GLY A 123 -1.99 3.59 17.52
CA GLY A 123 -1.25 3.58 18.78
C GLY A 123 -0.35 2.37 19.02
N SER A 124 -0.35 1.37 18.13
CA SER A 124 0.69 0.34 18.11
C SER A 124 2.05 0.96 17.75
N ALA A 125 3.12 0.51 18.39
CA ALA A 125 4.47 1.00 18.08
C ALA A 125 4.87 0.65 16.64
N CYS A 126 5.44 1.61 15.93
CA CYS A 126 6.01 1.37 14.61
C CYS A 126 7.25 0.47 14.68
N GLN A 127 7.51 -0.23 13.59
CA GLN A 127 8.64 -1.15 13.42
C GLN A 127 9.59 -0.62 12.35
N SER A 128 10.85 -1.06 12.36
CA SER A 128 11.83 -0.68 11.34
C SER A 128 11.41 -1.14 9.94
N CYS A 129 11.53 -0.28 8.93
CA CYS A 129 11.20 -0.62 7.54
C CYS A 129 11.97 -1.82 6.98
N SER A 130 13.09 -2.21 7.59
CA SER A 130 13.80 -3.44 7.26
C SER A 130 12.94 -4.71 7.41
N ALA A 131 11.82 -4.65 8.15
CA ALA A 131 10.91 -5.77 8.39
C ALA A 131 9.60 -5.70 7.57
N ILE A 132 9.50 -4.77 6.62
CA ILE A 132 8.35 -4.65 5.70
C ILE A 132 8.18 -5.94 4.87
N LYS A 133 6.92 -6.23 4.59
CA LYS A 133 6.43 -7.30 3.71
C LYS A 133 5.61 -6.70 2.57
N GLU A 134 5.29 -7.56 1.61
CA GLU A 134 4.43 -7.18 0.50
C GLU A 134 3.10 -6.55 0.98
N GLY A 135 2.71 -5.46 0.32
CA GLY A 135 1.55 -4.64 0.69
C GLY A 135 1.80 -3.57 1.75
N GLU A 136 2.94 -3.57 2.45
CA GLU A 136 3.23 -2.59 3.50
C GLU A 136 4.06 -1.40 3.00
N SER A 137 3.97 -0.27 3.71
CA SER A 137 4.60 0.99 3.31
C SER A 137 5.45 1.61 4.42
N CYS A 138 6.68 1.99 4.06
CA CYS A 138 7.62 2.68 4.94
C CYS A 138 7.36 4.18 4.98
N ASN A 139 7.50 4.82 6.13
CA ASN A 139 7.57 6.28 6.18
C ASN A 139 8.99 6.77 5.86
N CYS A 140 9.18 7.33 4.66
CA CYS A 140 10.44 7.91 4.22
C CYS A 140 10.46 9.45 4.35
N GLY A 141 10.05 9.97 5.52
CA GLY A 141 10.11 11.42 5.81
C GLY A 141 8.85 12.17 5.38
N GLY A 142 7.68 11.61 5.72
CA GLY A 142 6.36 12.13 5.37
C GLY A 142 5.80 11.58 4.06
N ILE A 143 6.57 10.74 3.35
CA ILE A 143 6.13 10.06 2.13
C ILE A 143 6.09 8.56 2.41
N LEU A 144 4.92 7.95 2.23
CA LEU A 144 4.76 6.50 2.30
C LEU A 144 5.35 5.85 1.05
N GLN A 145 6.33 4.97 1.26
CA GLN A 145 7.02 4.25 0.21
C GLN A 145 6.66 2.76 0.32
N PRO A 146 5.77 2.25 -0.55
CA PRO A 146 5.41 0.84 -0.55
C PRO A 146 6.63 0.00 -0.90
N GLN A 147 6.74 -1.18 -0.26
CA GLN A 147 7.78 -2.18 -0.58
C GLN A 147 9.23 -1.73 -0.33
N CYS A 148 9.42 -0.58 0.32
CA CYS A 148 10.73 0.00 0.59
C CYS A 148 11.26 -0.43 1.95
N ILE A 149 12.41 -1.12 1.98
CA ILE A 149 13.06 -1.54 3.23
C ILE A 149 14.12 -0.55 3.72
N GLN A 150 14.51 0.41 2.87
CA GLN A 150 15.49 1.44 3.23
C GLN A 150 15.25 2.73 2.44
N CYS A 151 15.11 3.84 3.17
CA CYS A 151 14.93 5.17 2.61
C CYS A 151 16.23 5.98 2.58
N SER A 152 16.24 7.00 1.73
CA SER A 152 17.09 8.18 1.78
C SER A 152 16.24 9.44 1.85
N ALA A 153 16.88 10.61 1.90
CA ALA A 153 16.19 11.91 1.84
C ALA A 153 15.38 12.12 0.54
N THR A 154 15.67 11.39 -0.54
CA THR A 154 15.02 11.55 -1.84
C THR A 154 14.03 10.43 -2.19
N GLY A 155 13.82 9.48 -1.27
CA GLY A 155 12.91 8.34 -1.45
C GLY A 155 13.61 6.99 -1.22
N CYS A 156 13.06 5.92 -1.79
CA CYS A 156 13.54 4.57 -1.55
C CYS A 156 14.88 4.26 -2.22
N ILE A 157 15.79 3.62 -1.49
CA ILE A 157 17.09 3.15 -1.99
C ILE A 157 17.27 1.64 -1.92
N LYS A 158 16.34 0.92 -1.28
CA LYS A 158 16.33 -0.54 -1.27
C LYS A 158 14.91 -1.08 -1.08
N CYS A 159 14.53 -2.03 -1.93
CA CYS A 159 13.22 -2.67 -1.90
C CYS A 159 13.26 -4.06 -1.27
N ILE A 160 12.09 -4.61 -0.91
CA ILE A 160 11.96 -6.03 -0.59
C ILE A 160 12.34 -6.90 -1.81
N SER A 161 12.60 -8.18 -1.57
CA SER A 161 12.91 -9.15 -2.63
C SER A 161 11.81 -9.18 -3.70
N GLY A 162 12.20 -9.25 -4.98
CA GLY A 162 11.28 -9.22 -6.13
C GLY A 162 10.96 -7.83 -6.68
N TYR A 163 11.32 -6.77 -5.94
CA TYR A 163 11.15 -5.38 -6.35
C TYR A 163 12.51 -4.72 -6.60
N GLN A 164 12.54 -3.70 -7.45
CA GLN A 164 13.73 -2.89 -7.70
C GLN A 164 13.46 -1.41 -7.53
N VAL A 165 14.53 -0.66 -7.23
CA VAL A 165 14.49 0.78 -7.11
C VAL A 165 14.51 1.39 -8.50
N TYR A 166 13.49 2.18 -8.82
CA TYR A 166 13.42 3.00 -10.03
C TYR A 166 12.87 4.37 -9.67
N GLN A 167 13.61 5.44 -10.00
CA GLN A 167 13.25 6.81 -9.63
C GLN A 167 12.83 6.94 -8.15
N ASN A 168 13.60 6.30 -7.26
CA ASN A 168 13.38 6.27 -5.80
C ASN A 168 12.07 5.61 -5.34
N ASN A 169 11.43 4.80 -6.19
CA ASN A 169 10.25 4.00 -5.83
C ASN A 169 10.54 2.51 -6.04
N CYS A 170 9.84 1.64 -5.32
CA CYS A 170 9.90 0.21 -5.52
C CYS A 170 8.89 -0.25 -6.55
N ILE A 171 9.39 -0.87 -7.62
CA ILE A 171 8.58 -1.39 -8.71
C ILE A 171 8.83 -2.89 -8.90
N SER A 172 7.83 -3.59 -9.41
CA SER A 172 7.93 -4.97 -9.87
C SER A 172 7.11 -5.15 -11.14
N GLY A 173 7.38 -6.20 -11.90
CA GLY A 173 6.59 -6.55 -13.08
C GLY A 173 6.12 -8.00 -13.02
N ALA A 174 4.82 -8.22 -13.26
CA ALA A 174 4.25 -9.53 -13.60
C ALA A 174 4.34 -9.82 -15.11
N SER A 175 4.48 -8.77 -15.91
CA SER A 175 4.74 -8.78 -17.35
C SER A 175 5.62 -7.58 -17.73
N SER A 176 6.24 -7.60 -18.90
CA SER A 176 7.05 -6.46 -19.35
C SER A 176 6.27 -5.14 -19.33
N ASN A 177 4.96 -5.14 -19.62
CA ASN A 177 4.15 -3.91 -19.60
C ASN A 177 3.90 -3.34 -18.19
N SER A 178 4.06 -4.16 -17.15
CA SER A 178 3.98 -3.71 -15.74
C SER A 178 5.32 -3.22 -15.19
N CYS A 179 6.42 -3.43 -15.93
CA CYS A 179 7.72 -2.88 -15.57
C CYS A 179 7.79 -1.36 -15.85
N ALA A 180 8.71 -0.67 -15.18
CA ALA A 180 8.94 0.74 -15.47
C ALA A 180 9.54 0.96 -16.87
N PHE A 181 9.42 2.20 -17.33
CA PHE A 181 9.95 2.63 -18.61
C PHE A 181 11.45 2.27 -18.75
N TYR A 182 11.83 1.71 -19.91
CA TYR A 182 13.15 1.12 -20.20
C TYR A 182 13.47 -0.22 -19.52
N THR A 183 12.50 -0.93 -18.94
CA THR A 183 12.74 -2.25 -18.34
C THR A 183 11.74 -3.30 -18.82
N TYR A 184 12.06 -4.58 -18.61
CA TYR A 184 11.24 -5.72 -19.06
C TYR A 184 11.34 -6.93 -18.12
N CYS A 185 10.38 -7.86 -18.19
CA CYS A 185 10.40 -9.08 -17.36
C CYS A 185 11.28 -10.18 -17.98
N HIS A 186 11.95 -10.98 -17.14
CA HIS A 186 12.71 -12.14 -17.60
C HIS A 186 11.81 -13.14 -18.39
N PRO A 187 12.33 -13.82 -19.43
CA PRO A 187 11.64 -14.93 -20.06
C PRO A 187 11.10 -15.96 -19.05
N GLY A 188 9.82 -16.30 -19.16
CA GLY A 188 9.17 -17.34 -18.35
C GLY A 188 8.67 -16.91 -16.97
N SER A 189 8.81 -15.64 -16.60
CA SER A 189 8.31 -15.13 -15.32
C SER A 189 6.78 -15.23 -15.21
N ARG A 190 6.29 -15.82 -14.12
CA ARG A 190 4.85 -15.95 -13.80
C ARG A 190 4.44 -15.20 -12.53
N ASP A 191 5.42 -14.68 -11.77
CA ASP A 191 5.24 -14.00 -10.48
C ASP A 191 5.92 -12.61 -10.49
N VAL A 192 5.83 -11.88 -9.37
CA VAL A 192 6.55 -10.61 -9.11
C VAL A 192 8.05 -10.85 -9.30
N VAL A 193 8.58 -10.42 -10.44
CA VAL A 193 10.00 -10.50 -10.76
C VAL A 193 10.63 -9.13 -10.86
N GLN A 194 11.91 -9.10 -10.54
CA GLN A 194 12.76 -7.95 -10.82
C GLN A 194 12.82 -7.74 -12.34
N CYS A 195 12.36 -6.58 -12.79
CA CYS A 195 12.52 -6.19 -14.18
C CYS A 195 14.00 -5.90 -14.48
N ILE A 196 14.41 -6.07 -15.72
CA ILE A 196 15.79 -5.85 -16.17
C ILE A 196 15.82 -4.78 -17.26
N ASP A 197 16.93 -4.07 -17.35
CA ASP A 197 17.10 -2.98 -18.32
C ASP A 197 17.00 -3.47 -19.77
N CYS A 198 16.38 -2.65 -20.58
CA CYS A 198 16.27 -2.86 -22.01
C CYS A 198 17.62 -2.65 -22.70
N THR A 199 18.04 -3.65 -23.47
CA THR A 199 19.29 -3.64 -24.22
C THR A 199 19.06 -4.18 -25.63
N ALA A 200 20.05 -4.03 -26.50
CA ALA A 200 19.99 -4.59 -27.86
C ALA A 200 19.91 -6.14 -27.90
N VAL A 201 20.04 -6.82 -26.75
CA VAL A 201 19.92 -8.27 -26.61
C VAL A 201 18.72 -8.70 -25.76
N SER A 202 17.82 -7.77 -25.43
CA SER A 202 16.58 -8.08 -24.70
C SER A 202 15.78 -9.15 -25.44
N GLN A 203 15.39 -10.20 -24.70
CA GLN A 203 14.69 -11.37 -25.25
C GLN A 203 13.16 -11.21 -25.29
N ASN A 204 12.60 -10.39 -24.39
CA ASN A 204 11.20 -10.02 -24.40
C ASN A 204 11.06 -8.54 -24.79
N TYR A 205 9.84 -8.14 -25.15
CA TYR A 205 9.55 -6.74 -25.43
C TYR A 205 9.68 -5.89 -24.16
N CYS A 206 10.10 -4.65 -24.36
CA CYS A 206 10.37 -3.66 -23.35
C CYS A 206 9.15 -2.82 -23.00
N SER A 207 9.07 -2.38 -21.74
CA SER A 207 8.07 -1.39 -21.30
C SER A 207 8.42 -0.02 -21.87
N CYS A 208 7.95 0.25 -23.09
CA CYS A 208 8.20 1.52 -23.78
C CYS A 208 6.91 2.33 -24.04
N GLY A 209 5.75 1.77 -23.66
CA GLY A 209 4.43 2.27 -24.04
C GLY A 209 4.03 1.92 -25.50
N ALA A 210 5.00 1.55 -26.34
CA ALA A 210 4.79 0.94 -27.64
C ALA A 210 5.09 -0.57 -27.58
N ASP A 211 4.37 -1.36 -28.37
CA ASP A 211 4.49 -2.82 -28.39
C ASP A 211 5.72 -3.31 -29.17
N PHE A 212 6.19 -4.51 -28.82
CA PHE A 212 7.28 -5.22 -29.53
C PHE A 212 8.62 -4.48 -29.60
N CYS A 213 8.84 -3.46 -28.77
CA CYS A 213 10.14 -2.79 -28.68
C CYS A 213 11.19 -3.70 -28.05
N GLN A 214 12.39 -3.78 -28.64
CA GLN A 214 13.56 -4.37 -27.98
C GLN A 214 14.33 -3.34 -27.14
N THR A 215 14.33 -2.08 -27.59
CA THR A 215 14.81 -0.92 -26.81
C THR A 215 13.79 0.20 -26.91
N CYS A 216 13.67 1.05 -25.89
CA CYS A 216 12.75 2.18 -25.94
C CYS A 216 13.38 3.38 -26.65
N GLY A 217 12.55 4.14 -27.36
CA GLY A 217 12.95 5.38 -27.99
C GLY A 217 13.12 6.50 -26.96
N LYS A 218 13.70 7.62 -27.39
CA LYS A 218 13.90 8.79 -26.53
C LYS A 218 12.59 9.43 -26.07
N GLN A 219 11.49 9.19 -26.79
CA GLN A 219 10.15 9.68 -26.49
C GLN A 219 9.31 8.55 -25.91
N GLN A 220 8.41 8.85 -24.98
CA GLN A 220 7.42 7.87 -24.52
C GLN A 220 6.58 7.37 -25.70
N ASN A 221 6.13 6.11 -25.62
CA ASN A 221 5.35 5.44 -26.66
C ASN A 221 6.08 5.30 -28.00
N THR A 222 7.42 5.18 -27.97
CA THR A 222 8.23 4.89 -29.15
C THR A 222 9.29 3.84 -28.86
N CYS A 223 9.72 3.12 -29.89
CA CYS A 223 10.80 2.13 -29.84
C CYS A 223 12.10 2.71 -30.42
N GLY A 224 13.24 2.34 -29.84
CA GLY A 224 14.57 2.58 -30.41
C GLY A 224 15.00 1.45 -31.35
N SER A 225 14.52 0.24 -31.09
CA SER A 225 14.67 -0.94 -31.94
C SER A 225 13.53 -1.92 -31.65
N CYS A 226 13.30 -2.86 -32.56
CA CYS A 226 12.24 -3.85 -32.45
C CYS A 226 12.79 -5.24 -32.12
N ILE A 227 11.98 -6.04 -31.42
CA ILE A 227 12.31 -7.46 -31.24
C ILE A 227 12.30 -8.16 -32.61
N LYS A 228 12.95 -9.31 -32.67
CA LYS A 228 13.05 -10.13 -33.88
C LYS A 228 11.67 -10.40 -34.50
N GLY A 229 11.56 -10.27 -35.82
CA GLY A 229 10.30 -10.37 -36.57
C GLY A 229 9.54 -9.06 -36.72
N TYR A 230 10.04 -7.96 -36.14
CA TYR A 230 9.45 -6.63 -36.25
C TYR A 230 10.50 -5.61 -36.74
N GLN A 231 10.03 -4.53 -37.36
CA GLN A 231 10.84 -3.42 -37.83
C GLN A 231 10.18 -2.08 -37.48
N LEU A 232 10.98 -1.03 -37.37
CA LEU A 232 10.47 0.30 -37.08
C LEU A 232 9.72 0.87 -38.29
N ASP A 233 8.55 1.44 -38.05
CA ASP A 233 7.88 2.32 -39.00
C ASP A 233 8.44 3.76 -38.94
N SER A 234 7.91 4.63 -39.78
CA SER A 234 8.27 6.06 -39.82
C SER A 234 7.97 6.85 -38.52
N ARG A 235 7.21 6.26 -37.59
CA ARG A 235 6.78 6.84 -36.32
C ARG A 235 7.48 6.17 -35.13
N ASN A 236 8.48 5.33 -35.37
CA ASN A 236 9.18 4.54 -34.36
C ASN A 236 8.30 3.55 -33.60
N ASN A 237 7.27 3.00 -34.25
CA ASN A 237 6.52 1.84 -33.75
C ASN A 237 7.03 0.57 -34.40
N CYS A 238 6.97 -0.54 -33.68
CA CYS A 238 7.32 -1.85 -34.23
C CYS A 238 6.13 -2.47 -34.95
N ILE A 239 6.28 -2.61 -36.26
CA ILE A 239 5.35 -3.33 -37.12
C ILE A 239 5.97 -4.66 -37.54
N GLN A 240 5.14 -5.66 -37.82
CA GLN A 240 5.63 -6.96 -38.26
C GLN A 240 6.45 -6.80 -39.56
N SER A 241 7.66 -7.33 -39.57
CA SER A 241 8.52 -7.31 -40.74
C SER A 241 7.92 -8.20 -41.83
N SER A 242 8.02 -7.75 -43.08
CA SER A 242 7.68 -8.59 -44.22
C SER A 242 8.83 -9.52 -44.60
N ASN A 243 8.53 -10.64 -45.26
CA ASN A 243 9.54 -11.59 -45.75
C ASN A 243 10.40 -12.19 -44.62
N ILE A 244 9.75 -12.78 -43.62
CA ILE A 244 10.40 -13.38 -42.45
C ILE A 244 9.97 -14.84 -42.26
N CYS A 245 10.77 -15.62 -41.56
CA CYS A 245 10.41 -16.96 -41.09
C CYS A 245 9.23 -16.90 -40.10
N ASP A 246 8.29 -17.84 -40.23
CA ASP A 246 7.14 -17.91 -39.32
C ASP A 246 7.50 -18.53 -37.95
N GLN A 247 6.50 -18.67 -37.08
CA GLN A 247 6.67 -19.24 -35.73
C GLN A 247 7.15 -20.70 -35.72
N ASN A 248 6.87 -21.45 -36.80
CA ASN A 248 7.29 -22.83 -37.00
C ASN A 248 8.60 -22.94 -37.79
N THR A 249 9.32 -21.82 -37.99
CA THR A 249 10.52 -21.75 -38.84
C THR A 249 10.28 -22.16 -40.30
N SER A 250 9.04 -21.98 -40.76
CA SER A 250 8.63 -22.29 -42.13
C SER A 250 8.68 -21.05 -43.04
N SER A 251 8.67 -21.33 -44.33
CA SER A 251 8.66 -20.31 -45.39
C SER A 251 7.28 -19.66 -45.63
N ALA A 252 6.26 -19.93 -44.81
CA ALA A 252 4.88 -19.47 -45.02
C ALA A 252 4.70 -17.94 -45.06
N LEU A 253 5.58 -17.18 -44.42
CA LEU A 253 5.59 -15.71 -44.42
C LEU A 253 6.69 -15.10 -45.31
N CYS A 254 7.41 -15.94 -46.06
CA CYS A 254 8.38 -15.49 -47.05
C CYS A 254 7.69 -15.01 -48.33
N MET A 255 8.28 -14.02 -48.99
CA MET A 255 7.85 -13.57 -50.31
C MET A 255 8.24 -14.58 -51.39
N ASN A 256 7.65 -14.44 -52.59
CA ASN A 256 8.02 -15.25 -53.75
C ASN A 256 9.53 -15.17 -54.03
N ASN A 257 10.15 -16.33 -54.29
CA ASN A 257 11.59 -16.53 -54.49
C ASN A 257 12.45 -16.37 -53.23
N TYR A 258 11.85 -16.45 -52.04
CA TYR A 258 12.57 -16.52 -50.77
C TYR A 258 12.15 -17.78 -49.99
N TYR A 259 13.03 -18.23 -49.11
CA TYR A 259 12.81 -19.37 -48.22
C TYR A 259 13.34 -19.07 -46.82
N CYS A 260 12.78 -19.75 -45.81
CA CYS A 260 13.25 -19.66 -44.44
C CYS A 260 14.48 -20.57 -44.24
N ASN A 261 15.60 -19.99 -43.80
CA ASN A 261 16.83 -20.70 -43.41
C ASN A 261 17.26 -20.35 -41.97
N GLY A 262 16.32 -19.96 -41.13
CA GLY A 262 16.60 -19.38 -39.83
C GLY A 262 15.51 -19.69 -38.82
N THR A 263 15.57 -19.02 -37.68
CA THR A 263 14.55 -19.14 -36.65
C THR A 263 13.45 -18.10 -36.82
N SER A 264 12.31 -18.29 -36.15
CA SER A 264 11.16 -17.38 -36.20
C SER A 264 11.57 -15.90 -36.17
N GLY A 265 11.04 -15.12 -37.11
CA GLY A 265 11.30 -13.70 -37.28
C GLY A 265 12.64 -13.33 -37.93
N THR A 266 13.48 -14.28 -38.37
CA THR A 266 14.61 -13.93 -39.28
C THR A 266 14.10 -13.58 -40.66
N THR A 267 14.73 -12.62 -41.33
CA THR A 267 14.52 -12.35 -42.75
C THR A 267 14.75 -13.61 -43.58
N CYS A 268 13.85 -13.87 -44.54
CA CYS A 268 13.99 -14.99 -45.46
C CYS A 268 15.16 -14.76 -46.42
N THR A 269 15.76 -15.86 -46.87
CA THR A 269 16.90 -15.89 -47.78
C THR A 269 16.42 -16.08 -49.21
N THR A 270 17.07 -15.45 -50.19
CA THR A 270 16.74 -15.67 -51.62
C THR A 270 17.00 -17.12 -52.01
N CYS A 271 16.11 -17.72 -52.80
CA CYS A 271 16.28 -19.08 -53.34
C CYS A 271 17.54 -19.24 -54.20
N ASP A 272 18.14 -18.16 -54.69
CA ASP A 272 19.39 -18.20 -55.46
C ASP A 272 20.60 -18.67 -54.62
N GLN A 273 20.49 -18.60 -53.28
CA GLN A 273 21.54 -19.02 -52.35
C GLN A 273 21.43 -20.49 -51.93
N ILE A 274 20.44 -21.23 -52.45
CA ILE A 274 20.25 -22.64 -52.16
C ILE A 274 21.48 -23.44 -52.62
N GLN A 275 22.14 -24.11 -51.67
CA GLN A 275 23.23 -25.04 -51.96
C GLN A 275 22.71 -26.47 -52.12
N PRO A 276 23.31 -27.30 -53.00
CA PRO A 276 22.93 -28.70 -53.14
C PRO A 276 22.99 -29.44 -51.80
N GLY A 277 21.88 -30.07 -51.39
CA GLY A 277 21.78 -30.86 -50.16
C GLY A 277 21.26 -30.11 -48.93
N GLN A 278 20.92 -28.81 -49.03
CA GLN A 278 20.23 -28.11 -47.93
C GLN A 278 18.77 -28.57 -47.79
N GLN A 279 18.36 -28.86 -46.56
CA GLN A 279 16.96 -29.12 -46.19
C GLN A 279 16.28 -27.82 -45.82
N PHE A 280 15.06 -27.60 -46.33
CA PHE A 280 14.23 -26.43 -46.06
C PHE A 280 12.90 -26.88 -45.47
N HIS A 281 12.35 -26.07 -44.58
CA HIS A 281 11.07 -26.31 -43.88
C HIS A 281 10.02 -25.25 -44.25
#